data_AF-A0A7C8D018-F1
#
_entry.id   AF-A0A7C8D018-F1
#
_cell.length_a   1.000
_cell.length_b   1.000
_cell.length_c   1.000
_cell.angle_alpha   90.00
_cell.angle_beta   90.00
_cell.angle_gamma   90.00
#
_symmetry.space_group_name_H-M   'P 1'
#
loop_
_entity.id
_entity.type
_entity.pdbx_description
1 polymer ?
#
loop_
_entity_poly.entity_id
_entity_poly.type
_entity_poly.pdbx_seq_one_letter_code
_entity_poly.pdbx_strand_id
1 'polypeptide(L)'
;RFYTSLEEAARDMGADEWTVFKEVTFPLVLPGIVAAGLFGFTLSYDEFARTTLLAGEFNTLPLDINASMTQRIRPTLFALGTASTLFSLLMIGLFLGIYSLLYRRIN
;
A
#
# COMPACT_ATOMS: atom_id res chain seq x y z
N ARG A 1 -1.62 20.12 15.45
CA ARG A 1 -1.26 20.99 16.58
C ARG A 1 -0.76 20.21 17.80
N PHE A 2 -1.27 18.99 18.08
CA PHE A 2 -0.76 18.13 19.19
C PHE A 2 0.61 17.48 18.95
N TYR A 3 1.01 17.27 17.69
CA TYR A 3 2.30 16.64 17.35
C TYR A 3 3.49 17.47 17.82
N THR A 4 3.42 18.79 17.64
CA THR A 4 4.50 19.72 18.01
C THR A 4 4.79 19.71 19.51
N SER A 5 3.75 19.67 20.37
CA SER A 5 3.95 19.62 21.82
C SER A 5 4.59 18.31 22.30
N LEU A 6 4.36 17.19 21.60
CA LEU A 6 5.01 15.91 21.91
C LEU A 6 6.49 15.92 21.51
N GLU A 7 6.81 16.52 20.37
CA GLU A 7 8.19 16.69 19.91
C GLU A 7 8.97 17.67 20.80
N GLU A 8 8.36 18.78 21.21
CA GLU A 8 8.93 19.74 22.16
C GLU A 8 9.22 19.09 23.51
N ALA A 9 8.25 18.33 24.06
CA ALA A 9 8.46 17.61 25.32
C ALA A 9 9.59 16.57 25.24
N ALA A 10 9.74 15.88 24.12
CA ALA A 10 10.84 14.93 23.92
C ALA A 10 12.21 15.63 23.84
N ARG A 11 12.29 16.79 23.18
CA ARG A 11 13.50 17.63 23.14
C ARG A 11 13.85 18.20 24.51
N ASP A 12 12.84 18.63 25.29
CA ASP A 12 13.03 19.12 26.65
C ASP A 12 13.60 18.04 27.59
N MET A 13 13.30 16.76 27.31
CA MET A 13 13.89 15.60 28.00
C MET A 13 15.30 15.23 27.49
N GLY A 14 15.86 15.98 26.55
CA GLY A 14 17.22 15.78 26.03
C GLY A 14 17.34 14.80 24.86
N ALA A 15 16.22 14.40 24.23
CA ALA A 15 16.27 13.58 23.03
C ALA A 15 16.81 14.38 21.83
N ASP A 16 17.71 13.77 21.05
CA ASP A 16 18.21 14.33 19.79
C ASP A 16 17.15 14.22 18.68
N GLU A 17 17.32 14.98 17.60
CA GLU A 17 16.32 15.08 16.51
C GLU A 17 15.98 13.73 15.88
N TRP A 18 16.96 12.83 15.76
CA TRP A 18 16.73 11.51 15.19
C TRP A 18 15.88 10.64 16.11
N THR A 19 16.12 10.70 17.42
CA THR A 19 15.30 10.02 18.43
C THR A 19 13.88 10.56 18.43
N VAL A 20 13.71 11.89 18.41
CA VAL A 20 12.37 12.52 18.34
C VAL A 20 11.62 12.07 17.09
N PHE A 21 12.26 12.08 15.92
CA PHE A 21 11.61 11.60 14.70
C PHE A 21 11.22 10.13 14.80
N LYS A 22 12.15 9.26 15.21
CA LYS A 22 11.93 7.80 15.21
C LYS A 22 10.93 7.35 16.26
N GLU A 23 10.90 7.98 17.43
CA GLU A 23 10.10 7.55 18.58
C GLU A 23 8.79 8.32 18.73
N VAL A 24 8.74 9.57 18.26
CA VAL A 24 7.55 10.42 18.36
C VAL A 24 6.91 10.58 16.99
N THR A 25 7.56 11.29 16.07
CA THR A 25 6.94 11.72 14.81
C THR A 25 6.55 10.53 13.93
N PHE A 26 7.47 9.61 13.69
CA PHE A 26 7.29 8.49 12.77
C PHE A 26 6.15 7.57 13.21
N PRO A 27 6.08 7.05 14.45
CA PRO A 27 4.95 6.23 14.90
C PRO A 27 3.61 6.97 14.85
N LEU A 28 3.59 8.28 15.09
CA LEU A 28 2.38 9.11 15.02
C LEU A 28 1.85 9.28 13.60
N VAL A 29 2.71 9.44 12.60
CA VAL A 29 2.28 9.57 11.19
C VAL A 29 2.12 8.22 10.49
N LEU A 30 2.72 7.15 11.02
CA LEU A 30 2.77 5.83 10.39
C LEU A 30 1.39 5.25 10.03
N PRO A 31 0.32 5.34 10.87
CA PRO A 31 -1.01 4.90 10.47
C PRO A 31 -1.53 5.63 9.21
N GLY A 32 -1.23 6.92 9.08
CA GLY A 32 -1.54 7.71 7.89
C GLY A 32 -0.73 7.26 6.67
N ILE A 33 0.56 6.93 6.85
CA ILE A 33 1.41 6.38 5.79
C ILE A 33 0.86 5.03 5.29
N VAL A 34 0.44 4.15 6.21
CA VAL A 34 -0.15 2.85 5.88
C VAL A 34 -1.44 3.04 5.06
N ALA A 35 -2.32 3.98 5.46
CA ALA A 35 -3.53 4.30 4.74
C ALA A 35 -3.25 4.88 3.34
N ALA A 36 -2.31 5.82 3.24
CA ALA A 36 -1.88 6.40 1.96
C ALA A 36 -1.26 5.35 1.03
N GLY A 37 -0.48 4.41 1.60
CA GLY A 37 0.10 3.29 0.86
C GLY A 37 -0.95 2.34 0.29
N LEU A 38 -1.97 1.98 1.07
CA LEU A 38 -3.08 1.14 0.60
C LEU A 38 -3.89 1.84 -0.50
N PHE A 39 -4.12 3.14 -0.35
CA PHE A 39 -4.81 3.95 -1.35
C PHE A 39 -4.01 4.05 -2.66
N GLY A 40 -2.70 4.35 -2.56
CA GLY A 40 -1.81 4.40 -3.71
C GLY A 40 -1.68 3.04 -4.42
N PHE A 41 -1.63 1.94 -3.67
CA PHE A 41 -1.66 0.60 -4.24
C PHE A 41 -2.94 0.35 -5.04
N THR A 42 -4.11 0.69 -4.46
CA THR A 42 -5.41 0.53 -5.14
C THR A 42 -5.43 1.29 -6.47
N LEU A 43 -4.99 2.56 -6.46
CA LEU A 43 -4.93 3.39 -7.67
C LEU A 43 -3.95 2.81 -8.71
N SER A 44 -2.76 2.37 -8.27
CA SER A 44 -1.78 1.79 -9.18
C SER A 44 -2.23 0.46 -9.78
N TYR A 45 -3.00 -0.32 -9.02
CA TYR A 45 -3.46 -1.64 -9.45
C TYR A 45 -4.66 -1.55 -10.40
N ASP A 46 -5.50 -0.51 -10.25
CA ASP A 46 -6.66 -0.24 -11.10
C ASP A 46 -6.32 0.56 -12.37
N GLU A 47 -5.04 0.86 -12.61
CA GLU A 47 -4.60 1.69 -13.72
C GLU A 47 -4.52 0.91 -15.04
N PHE A 48 -5.68 0.52 -15.59
CA PHE A 48 -5.78 -0.15 -16.88
C PHE A 48 -5.66 0.83 -18.07
N ALA A 49 -6.34 1.97 -17.96
CA ALA A 49 -6.49 2.93 -19.06
C ALA A 49 -5.14 3.52 -19.48
N ARG A 50 -4.33 3.99 -18.52
CA ARG A 50 -3.02 4.57 -18.81
C ARG A 50 -2.03 3.52 -19.31
N THR A 51 -2.07 2.31 -18.75
CA THR A 51 -1.18 1.23 -19.17
C THR A 51 -1.46 0.78 -20.60
N THR A 52 -2.71 0.79 -21.06
CA THR A 52 -3.05 0.47 -22.46
C THR A 52 -2.40 1.45 -23.45
N LEU A 53 -2.32 2.73 -23.08
CA LEU A 53 -1.77 3.79 -23.96
C LEU A 53 -0.24 3.83 -23.99
N LEU A 54 0.42 3.30 -22.95
CA LEU A 54 1.87 3.37 -22.76
C LEU A 54 2.58 2.02 -22.91
N ALA A 55 1.84 0.90 -22.91
CA ALA A 55 2.42 -0.42 -23.06
C ALA A 55 3.07 -0.57 -24.44
N GLY A 56 4.32 -1.04 -24.45
CA GLY A 56 5.08 -1.37 -25.65
C GLY A 56 4.98 -2.85 -25.96
N GLU A 57 6.14 -3.52 -26.04
CA GLU A 57 6.21 -4.95 -26.36
C GLU A 57 5.70 -5.87 -25.24
N PHE A 58 5.74 -5.41 -23.98
CA PHE A 58 5.33 -6.20 -22.81
C PHE A 58 3.98 -5.76 -22.27
N ASN A 59 3.07 -6.73 -22.12
CA ASN A 59 1.76 -6.52 -21.51
C ASN A 59 1.85 -6.64 -19.99
N THR A 60 1.10 -5.80 -19.28
CA THR A 60 0.81 -6.01 -17.86
C THR A 60 -0.30 -7.05 -17.69
N LEU A 61 -0.41 -7.60 -16.48
CA LEU A 61 -1.45 -8.57 -16.12
C LEU A 61 -2.87 -8.16 -16.57
N PRO A 62 -3.34 -6.92 -16.32
CA PRO A 62 -4.64 -6.46 -16.80
C PRO A 62 -4.79 -6.43 -18.33
N LEU A 63 -3.73 -6.03 -19.05
CA LEU A 63 -3.73 -6.03 -20.52
C LEU A 63 -3.80 -7.44 -21.09
N ASP A 64 -3.07 -8.38 -20.48
CA ASP A 64 -3.03 -9.77 -20.92
C ASP A 64 -4.37 -10.50 -20.66
N ILE A 65 -5.02 -10.21 -19.52
CA ILE A 65 -6.37 -10.69 -19.23
C ILE A 65 -7.37 -10.14 -20.26
N ASN A 66 -7.31 -8.84 -20.57
CA ASN A 66 -8.21 -8.22 -21.55
C ASN A 66 -7.99 -8.76 -22.97
N ALA A 67 -6.72 -8.91 -23.40
CA ALA A 67 -6.39 -9.51 -24.70
C ALA A 67 -6.91 -10.96 -24.79
N SER A 68 -6.80 -11.73 -23.71
CA SER A 68 -7.27 -13.11 -23.63
C SER A 68 -8.80 -13.24 -23.69
N MET A 69 -9.56 -12.25 -23.25
CA MET A 69 -11.03 -12.24 -23.35
C MET A 69 -11.54 -12.14 -24.79
N THR A 70 -10.75 -11.54 -25.69
CA THR A 70 -11.10 -11.44 -27.13
C THR A 70 -10.77 -12.72 -27.90
N GLN A 71 -10.03 -13.65 -27.31
CA GLN A 71 -9.71 -14.97 -27.88
C GLN A 71 -10.56 -16.07 -27.23
N ARG A 72 -10.39 -17.33 -27.65
CA ARG A 72 -11.05 -18.48 -27.00
C ARG A 72 -10.70 -18.50 -25.51
N ILE A 73 -11.72 -18.45 -24.65
CA ILE A 73 -11.56 -18.49 -23.18
C ILE A 73 -10.80 -19.75 -22.80
N ARG A 74 -9.58 -19.56 -22.25
CA ARG A 74 -8.74 -20.63 -21.72
C ARG A 74 -8.90 -20.72 -20.20
N PRO A 75 -8.74 -21.91 -19.59
CA PRO A 75 -8.78 -22.08 -18.13
C PRO A 75 -7.78 -21.18 -17.38
N THR A 76 -6.71 -20.75 -18.06
CA THR A 76 -5.71 -19.81 -17.55
C THR A 76 -6.29 -18.47 -17.13
N LEU A 77 -7.37 -17.99 -17.77
CA LEU A 77 -8.02 -16.73 -17.42
C LEU A 77 -8.61 -16.77 -16.01
N PHE A 78 -9.26 -17.88 -15.65
CA PHE A 78 -9.80 -18.07 -14.30
C PHE A 78 -8.69 -18.18 -13.27
N ALA A 79 -7.59 -18.88 -13.59
CA ALA A 79 -6.43 -18.98 -12.71
C ALA A 79 -5.79 -17.60 -12.43
N LEU A 80 -5.63 -16.76 -13.45
CA LEU A 80 -5.13 -15.40 -13.32
C LEU A 80 -6.06 -14.54 -12.45
N GLY A 81 -7.38 -14.63 -12.62
CA GLY A 81 -8.35 -13.92 -11.80
C GLY A 81 -8.34 -14.34 -10.32
N THR A 82 -8.18 -15.64 -10.05
CA THR A 82 -8.01 -16.13 -8.67
C THR A 82 -6.68 -15.67 -8.07
N ALA A 83 -5.58 -15.76 -8.82
CA ALA A 83 -4.26 -15.32 -8.36
C ALA A 83 -4.22 -13.82 -8.07
N SER A 84 -4.83 -13.00 -8.94
CA SER A 84 -4.91 -11.55 -8.78
C SER A 84 -5.75 -11.16 -7.56
N THR A 85 -6.87 -11.86 -7.32
CA THR A 85 -7.72 -11.67 -6.13
C THR A 85 -6.98 -12.03 -4.85
N LEU A 86 -6.29 -13.18 -4.83
CA LEU A 86 -5.48 -13.61 -3.68
C LEU A 86 -4.37 -12.61 -3.38
N PHE A 87 -3.68 -12.12 -4.43
CA PHE A 87 -2.65 -11.10 -4.28
C PHE A 87 -3.20 -9.81 -3.65
N SER A 88 -4.35 -9.32 -4.12
CA SER A 88 -5.00 -8.14 -3.55
C SER A 88 -5.40 -8.35 -2.09
N LEU A 89 -5.98 -9.52 -1.75
CA LEU A 89 -6.34 -9.85 -0.37
C LEU A 89 -5.12 -9.95 0.55
N LEU A 90 -4.01 -10.52 0.07
CA LEU A 90 -2.75 -10.57 0.80
C LEU A 90 -2.20 -9.16 1.04
N MET A 91 -2.26 -8.29 0.03
CA MET A 91 -1.80 -6.91 0.17
C MET A 91 -2.66 -6.13 1.18
N ILE A 92 -3.98 -6.21 1.08
CA ILE A 92 -4.90 -5.60 2.05
C ILE A 92 -4.64 -6.15 3.45
N GLY A 93 -4.52 -7.48 3.60
CA GLY A 93 -4.22 -8.14 4.86
C GLY A 93 -2.87 -7.70 5.45
N LEU A 94 -1.85 -7.46 4.63
CA LEU A 94 -0.57 -6.92 5.05
C LEU A 94 -0.72 -5.49 5.60
N PHE A 95 -1.40 -4.59 4.89
CA PHE A 95 -1.63 -3.22 5.37
C PHE A 95 -2.44 -3.20 6.67
N LEU A 96 -3.50 -4.01 6.77
CA LEU A 96 -4.29 -4.15 7.99
C LEU A 96 -3.49 -4.78 9.13
N GLY A 97 -2.65 -5.77 8.82
CA GLY A 97 -1.74 -6.41 9.78
C GLY A 97 -0.76 -5.41 10.36
N ILE A 98 -0.12 -4.60 9.51
CA ILE A 98 0.78 -3.52 9.92
C ILE A 98 0.01 -2.52 10.80
N TYR A 99 -1.17 -2.05 10.36
CA TYR A 99 -2.00 -1.15 11.16
C TYR A 99 -2.33 -1.74 12.54
N SER A 100 -2.71 -3.03 12.60
CA SER A 100 -3.07 -3.70 13.84
C SER A 100 -1.88 -3.87 14.81
N LEU A 101 -0.70 -4.20 14.29
CA LEU A 101 0.54 -4.33 15.07
C LEU A 101 0.95 -2.98 15.67
N LEU A 102 0.74 -1.90 14.92
CA LEU A 102 1.03 -0.54 15.38
C LEU A 102 0.01 -0.08 16.43
N TYR A 103 -1.28 -0.34 16.22
CA TYR A 103 -2.32 -0.01 17.19
C TYR A 103 -2.06 -0.71 18.55
N ARG A 104 -1.53 -1.93 18.53
CA ARG A 104 -1.13 -2.67 19.74
C ARG A 104 0.15 -2.15 20.41
N ARG A 105 0.97 -1.33 19.74
CA ARG A 105 2.18 -0.73 20.33
C ARG A 105 1.93 0.64 20.95
N ILE A 106 0.88 1.32 20.52
CA ILE A 106 0.51 2.68 20.99
C ILE A 106 -0.36 2.60 22.25
N ASN A 107 -1.05 1.48 22.47
CA ASN A 107 -1.92 1.20 23.62
C ASN A 107 -1.23 0.28 24.63
#